data_AF-A0A1D2TXW5-F1
#
_entry.id   AF-A0A1D2TXW5-F1
#
_cell.length_a   1.000
_cell.length_b   1.000
_cell.length_c   1.000
_cell.angle_alpha   90.00
_cell.angle_beta   90.00
_cell.angle_gamma   90.00
#
_symmetry.space_group_name_H-M   'P 1'
#
loop_
_entity.id
_entity.type
_entity.pdbx_description
1 polymer ?
#
loop_
_entity_poly.entity_id
_entity_poly.type
_entity_poly.pdbx_seq_one_letter_code
_entity_poly.pdbx_strand_id
1 'polypeptide(L)'
;MSHSLPNPIAAWFAERGWTVRRHQQGMLAAARRSDHALLVAPTGAGKTLAGFLPSLADLVERPADGLRTLYISPLKALAVDVQRNLLTPISEMGLPIRVETRSGDTPSDRKARQRTRPPHMLLTTPESLSLLLSYPDAEHLFAALDTVIIDEIHAFAAEKRGDLLSLSLARLQALRPQLRRVGLSATVADPDAYRRWLAPGGEAGKVTLVEGDPGAPPDLSILVPEDRVPWSGHSGKYAARQVIDIIAANRMTLVFSNTRGLAELIFQELWAQNDDNLPIGIHHGSLSREGRRKVEAAMADGKLRGLVATASLDLGIDWGDIDCVVQMGAPKGSSRLLQRVGRANHRLDEPSKAILIPGNRFEYLEAQAAFDAVMAGERDAERFRPGALDVLAQHIMALACAGPLDPDALLAEVRSATPYASLTRAQLDDLLGFVSTGGYALRAYDRFQRLVRESDGRWRLAHPRFAQAHRLNAGIIVDQPAVDVRFANGRKLGTVEEIFAATLSPGDRFFFSGMSLELVRQTEAELIVRASSKSAQIPSWGGTRMAMSTHLAGRVRQFLADPAQWHRFPSDVHEWLAMQAVRSVLPRPDQLLIETFPHEG
;
A
#
# COMPACT_ATOMS: atom_id res chain seq x y z
N MET A 1 26.09 7.81 28.30
CA MET A 1 26.66 8.74 27.30
C MET A 1 25.49 9.45 26.64
N SER A 2 25.50 10.78 26.58
CA SER A 2 24.45 11.55 25.91
C SER A 2 24.34 11.09 24.46
N HIS A 3 23.15 10.65 24.03
CA HIS A 3 22.85 10.31 22.63
C HIS A 3 22.66 11.60 21.79
N SER A 4 23.64 12.50 21.85
CA SER A 4 23.56 13.79 21.17
C SER A 4 23.61 13.61 19.66
N LEU A 5 22.80 14.41 18.96
CA LEU A 5 22.87 14.51 17.52
C LEU A 5 24.21 15.16 17.09
N PRO A 6 24.77 14.76 15.93
CA PRO A 6 25.88 15.48 15.32
C PRO A 6 25.55 16.95 15.11
N ASN A 7 26.55 17.82 15.25
CA ASN A 7 26.36 19.27 15.21
C ASN A 7 25.59 19.77 13.96
N PRO A 8 25.86 19.32 12.72
CA PRO A 8 25.10 19.78 11.55
C PRO A 8 23.60 19.50 11.65
N ILE A 9 23.24 18.34 12.22
CA ILE A 9 21.84 17.95 12.39
C ILE A 9 21.21 18.73 13.55
N ALA A 10 21.91 18.85 14.68
CA ALA A 10 21.43 19.61 15.84
C ALA A 10 21.20 21.09 15.49
N ALA A 11 22.12 21.71 14.75
CA ALA A 11 22.01 23.09 14.28
C ALA A 11 20.80 23.26 13.35
N TRP A 12 20.59 22.35 12.40
CA TRP A 12 19.45 22.40 11.48
C TRP A 12 18.09 22.32 12.19
N PHE A 13 17.96 21.49 13.23
CA PHE A 13 16.77 21.49 14.07
C PHE A 13 16.59 22.83 14.79
N ALA A 14 17.66 23.39 15.37
CA ALA A 14 17.62 24.64 16.11
C ALA A 14 17.28 25.86 15.22
N GLU A 15 17.84 25.94 14.01
CA GLU A 15 17.56 27.00 13.03
C GLU A 15 16.08 27.06 12.62
N ARG A 16 15.40 25.92 12.63
CA ARG A 16 13.97 25.80 12.35
C ARG A 16 13.08 26.00 13.60
N GLY A 17 13.68 26.24 14.77
CA GLY A 17 12.99 26.28 16.04
C GLY A 17 12.35 24.94 16.44
N TRP A 18 12.87 23.83 15.91
CA TRP A 18 12.34 22.49 16.14
C TRP A 18 13.08 21.78 17.25
N THR A 19 12.34 20.99 18.03
CA THR A 19 12.90 20.06 19.01
C THR A 19 12.79 18.63 18.51
N VAL A 20 13.85 17.85 18.69
CA VAL A 20 13.88 16.43 18.34
C VAL A 20 12.86 15.68 19.19
N ARG A 21 11.95 14.95 18.56
CA ARG A 21 10.88 14.23 19.26
C ARG A 21 11.41 13.01 20.02
N ARG A 22 10.71 12.59 21.07
CA ARG A 22 11.10 11.44 21.92
C ARG A 22 11.38 10.18 21.11
N HIS A 23 10.49 9.85 20.18
CA HIS A 23 10.63 8.65 19.35
C HIS A 23 11.80 8.76 18.35
N GLN A 24 12.15 9.95 17.87
CA GLN A 24 13.34 10.18 17.04
C GLN A 24 14.63 9.89 17.84
N GLN A 25 14.67 10.35 19.10
CA GLN A 25 15.77 10.01 20.01
C GLN A 25 15.79 8.52 20.35
N GLY A 26 14.62 7.90 20.54
CA GLY A 26 14.49 6.46 20.77
C GLY A 26 15.05 5.62 19.63
N MET A 27 14.74 6.00 18.38
CA MET A 27 15.30 5.37 17.18
C MET A 27 16.82 5.53 17.09
N LEU A 28 17.35 6.72 17.41
CA LEU A 28 18.79 6.95 17.47
C LEU A 28 19.45 6.08 18.55
N ALA A 29 18.86 6.00 19.75
CA ALA A 29 19.38 5.18 20.84
C ALA A 29 19.39 3.68 20.49
N ALA A 30 18.33 3.16 19.87
CA ALA A 30 18.27 1.78 19.38
C ALA A 30 19.35 1.50 18.35
N ALA A 31 19.52 2.40 17.38
CA ALA A 31 20.55 2.31 16.36
C ALA A 31 21.97 2.29 16.96
N ARG A 32 22.26 3.11 17.99
CA ARG A 32 23.56 3.12 18.68
C ARG A 32 23.89 1.83 19.43
N ARG A 33 22.86 1.07 19.85
CA ARG A 33 23.03 -0.28 20.42
C ARG A 33 23.13 -1.38 19.35
N SER A 34 23.03 -1.01 18.08
CA SER A 34 22.94 -1.92 16.94
C SER A 34 21.68 -2.79 16.95
N ASP A 35 20.61 -2.33 17.61
CA ASP A 35 19.34 -3.06 17.66
C ASP A 35 18.58 -2.95 16.33
N HIS A 36 17.82 -4.00 16.01
CA HIS A 36 16.66 -3.84 15.12
C HIS A 36 15.61 -2.99 15.83
N ALA A 37 14.76 -2.27 15.10
CA ALA A 37 13.75 -1.40 15.71
C ALA A 37 12.43 -1.41 14.94
N LEU A 38 11.32 -1.28 15.66
CA LEU A 38 10.00 -1.01 15.12
C LEU A 38 9.50 0.30 15.71
N LEU A 39 9.28 1.31 14.86
CA LEU A 39 8.61 2.55 15.25
C LEU A 39 7.11 2.43 14.98
N VAL A 40 6.31 2.57 16.02
CA VAL A 40 4.85 2.73 15.93
C VAL A 40 4.50 4.15 16.32
N ALA A 41 4.07 4.97 15.36
CA ALA A 41 3.69 6.36 15.62
C ALA A 41 2.58 6.81 14.65
N PRO A 42 1.73 7.78 15.04
CA PRO A 42 0.68 8.29 14.15
C PRO A 42 1.23 8.94 12.87
N THR A 43 0.37 9.18 11.88
CA THR A 43 0.68 10.01 10.71
C THR A 43 1.05 11.43 11.15
N GLY A 44 1.87 12.17 10.39
CA GLY A 44 2.35 13.50 10.81
C GLY A 44 3.34 13.51 11.99
N ALA A 45 3.66 12.35 12.58
CA ALA A 45 4.62 12.25 13.69
C ALA A 45 6.09 12.46 13.28
N GLY A 46 6.41 12.47 11.97
CA GLY A 46 7.79 12.52 11.48
C GLY A 46 8.49 11.16 11.48
N LYS A 47 7.74 10.07 11.27
CA LYS A 47 8.24 8.69 11.22
C LYS A 47 9.39 8.48 10.25
N THR A 48 9.26 9.04 9.05
CA THR A 48 10.26 8.90 7.99
C THR A 48 11.59 9.50 8.44
N LEU A 49 11.58 10.73 8.96
CA LEU A 49 12.78 11.34 9.53
C LEU A 49 13.33 10.51 10.70
N ALA A 50 12.48 10.00 11.59
CA ALA A 50 12.92 9.12 12.69
C ALA A 50 13.64 7.85 12.21
N GLY A 51 13.19 7.27 11.09
CA GLY A 51 13.85 6.11 10.47
C GLY A 51 15.20 6.44 9.82
N PHE A 52 15.33 7.60 9.17
CA PHE A 52 16.57 8.03 8.50
C PHE A 52 17.57 8.72 9.41
N LEU A 53 17.13 9.32 10.52
CA LEU A 53 17.96 10.11 11.43
C LEU A 53 19.21 9.35 11.90
N PRO A 54 19.15 8.05 12.27
CA PRO A 54 20.35 7.30 12.62
C PRO A 54 21.33 7.16 11.46
N SER A 55 20.85 6.88 10.24
CA SER A 55 21.71 6.76 9.05
C SER A 55 22.35 8.09 8.65
N LEU A 56 21.61 9.20 8.78
CA LEU A 56 22.16 10.53 8.58
C LEU A 56 23.24 10.83 9.61
N ALA A 57 22.98 10.55 10.89
CA ALA A 57 23.96 10.76 11.95
C ALA A 57 25.23 9.92 11.74
N ASP A 58 25.07 8.64 11.39
CA ASP A 58 26.18 7.74 11.09
C ASP A 58 27.03 8.26 9.91
N LEU A 59 26.42 8.77 8.84
CA LEU A 59 27.13 9.31 7.66
C LEU A 59 27.79 10.67 7.92
N VAL A 60 27.25 11.49 8.82
CA VAL A 60 27.88 12.75 9.24
C VAL A 60 29.13 12.49 10.07
N GLU A 61 29.04 11.57 11.03
CA GLU A 61 30.17 11.24 11.92
C GLU A 61 31.22 10.39 11.23
N ARG A 62 30.80 9.50 10.33
CA ARG A 62 31.66 8.55 9.63
C ARG A 62 31.33 8.55 8.13
N PRO A 63 31.75 9.58 7.38
CA PRO A 63 31.56 9.64 5.94
C PRO A 63 32.16 8.42 5.26
N ALA A 64 31.38 7.77 4.40
CA ALA A 64 31.83 6.59 3.68
C ALA A 64 31.06 6.45 2.36
N ASP A 65 31.75 5.96 1.33
CA ASP A 65 31.14 5.58 0.06
C ASP A 65 30.42 4.23 0.15
N GLY A 66 29.67 3.92 -0.92
CA GLY A 66 28.90 2.68 -1.03
C GLY A 66 27.48 2.83 -0.49
N LEU A 67 26.68 1.77 -0.67
CA LEU A 67 25.29 1.73 -0.19
C LEU A 67 25.26 1.47 1.31
N ARG A 68 24.80 2.44 2.11
CA ARG A 68 24.70 2.34 3.58
C ARG A 68 23.28 2.08 4.06
N THR A 69 22.29 2.68 3.41
CA THR A 69 20.88 2.57 3.79
C THR A 69 20.03 2.14 2.60
N LEU A 70 19.26 1.08 2.80
CA LEU A 70 18.23 0.66 1.87
C LEU A 70 16.86 1.00 2.46
N TYR A 71 16.05 1.75 1.74
CA TYR A 71 14.69 2.07 2.13
C TYR A 71 13.72 1.30 1.24
N ILE A 72 12.78 0.58 1.86
CA ILE A 72 11.78 -0.24 1.20
C ILE A 72 10.42 0.41 1.37
N SER A 73 9.84 0.81 0.24
CA SER A 73 8.52 1.40 0.17
C SER A 73 7.47 0.38 -0.30
N PRO A 74 6.24 0.40 0.24
CA PRO A 74 5.11 -0.34 -0.33
C PRO A 74 4.78 0.10 -1.76
N LEU A 75 5.04 1.37 -2.09
CA LEU A 75 4.61 2.02 -3.33
C LEU A 75 5.75 2.79 -3.99
N LYS A 76 5.79 2.76 -5.33
CA LYS A 76 6.78 3.52 -6.11
C LYS A 76 6.69 5.03 -5.88
N ALA A 77 5.47 5.57 -5.83
CA ALA A 77 5.23 7.00 -5.65
C ALA A 77 5.75 7.49 -4.28
N LEU A 78 5.52 6.71 -3.22
CA LEU A 78 6.05 6.99 -1.90
C LEU A 78 7.59 7.02 -1.84
N ALA A 79 8.28 6.15 -2.58
CA ALA A 79 9.74 6.20 -2.66
C ALA A 79 10.26 7.51 -3.30
N VAL A 80 9.53 8.05 -4.29
CA VAL A 80 9.88 9.33 -4.92
C VAL A 80 9.62 10.50 -3.97
N ASP A 81 8.50 10.49 -3.26
CA ASP A 81 8.16 11.51 -2.28
C ASP A 81 9.17 11.56 -1.13
N VAL A 82 9.50 10.40 -0.55
CA VAL A 82 10.51 10.31 0.50
C VAL A 82 11.89 10.76 0.01
N GLN A 83 12.24 10.51 -1.25
CA GLN A 83 13.48 11.04 -1.81
C GLN A 83 13.49 12.58 -1.77
N ARG A 84 12.42 13.24 -2.23
CA ARG A 84 12.30 14.70 -2.21
C ARG A 84 12.37 15.25 -0.79
N ASN A 85 11.64 14.63 0.13
CA ASN A 85 11.58 15.06 1.54
C ASN A 85 12.90 14.82 2.28
N LEU A 86 13.72 13.87 1.83
CA LEU A 86 15.04 13.59 2.40
C LEU A 86 16.15 14.46 1.77
N LEU A 87 16.05 14.80 0.48
CA LEU A 87 17.03 15.67 -0.18
C LEU A 87 17.01 17.10 0.35
N THR A 88 15.84 17.62 0.73
CA THR A 88 15.69 18.97 1.30
C THR A 88 16.57 19.18 2.55
N PRO A 89 16.43 18.38 3.64
CA PRO A 89 17.28 18.54 4.82
C PRO A 89 18.75 18.24 4.53
N ILE A 90 19.07 17.27 3.67
CA ILE A 90 20.46 16.96 3.28
C ILE A 90 21.13 18.17 2.61
N SER A 91 20.42 18.84 1.70
CA SER A 91 20.92 20.01 1.00
C SER A 91 21.05 21.21 1.92
N GLU A 92 20.05 21.46 2.78
CA GLU A 92 20.08 22.56 3.76
C GLU A 92 21.23 22.40 4.76
N MET A 93 21.52 21.17 5.19
CA MET A 93 22.66 20.87 6.06
C MET A 93 24.01 20.83 5.33
N GLY A 94 24.05 20.98 4.00
CA GLY A 94 25.27 20.90 3.21
C GLY A 94 25.96 19.53 3.23
N LEU A 95 25.21 18.44 3.42
CA LEU A 95 25.78 17.11 3.58
C LEU A 95 26.07 16.47 2.21
N PRO A 96 27.26 15.85 1.99
CA PRO A 96 27.62 15.20 0.73
C PRO A 96 26.96 13.82 0.57
N ILE A 97 25.67 13.69 0.87
CA ILE A 97 24.94 12.42 0.90
C ILE A 97 24.12 12.25 -0.38
N ARG A 98 24.50 11.26 -1.22
CA ARG A 98 23.73 10.87 -2.41
C ARG A 98 22.55 9.98 -2.03
N VAL A 99 21.35 10.36 -2.48
CA VAL A 99 20.09 9.62 -2.29
C VAL A 99 19.42 9.40 -3.64
N GLU A 100 19.07 8.15 -3.97
CA GLU A 100 18.38 7.84 -5.22
C GLU A 100 17.28 6.80 -5.09
N THR A 101 16.30 6.87 -6.00
CA THR A 101 15.28 5.83 -6.15
C THR A 101 15.69 4.75 -7.15
N ARG A 102 15.29 3.51 -6.88
CA ARG A 102 15.36 2.35 -7.77
C ARG A 102 13.99 1.67 -7.85
N SER A 103 13.38 1.68 -9.02
CA SER A 103 12.13 0.96 -9.30
C SER A 103 12.08 0.43 -10.73
N GLY A 104 10.97 -0.23 -11.09
CA GLY A 104 10.69 -0.59 -12.48
C GLY A 104 10.80 0.60 -13.44
N ASP A 105 10.44 1.80 -12.98
CA ASP A 105 10.41 3.04 -13.77
C ASP A 105 11.80 3.68 -13.95
N THR A 106 12.83 3.21 -13.25
CA THR A 106 14.18 3.75 -13.37
C THR A 106 14.79 3.41 -14.74
N PRO A 107 15.33 4.40 -15.49
CA PRO A 107 16.00 4.16 -16.77
C PRO A 107 17.16 3.15 -16.69
N SER A 108 17.39 2.38 -17.76
CA SER A 108 18.35 1.27 -17.79
C SER A 108 19.80 1.70 -17.56
N ASP A 109 20.20 2.85 -18.09
CA ASP A 109 21.50 3.50 -17.89
C ASP A 109 21.73 3.86 -16.42
N ARG A 110 20.75 4.51 -15.78
CA ARG A 110 20.79 4.81 -14.34
C ARG A 110 20.83 3.52 -13.53
N LYS A 111 20.06 2.51 -13.96
CA LYS A 111 20.04 1.21 -13.28
C LYS A 111 21.41 0.51 -13.29
N ALA A 112 22.15 0.62 -14.39
CA ALA A 112 23.51 0.09 -14.52
C ALA A 112 24.50 0.87 -13.65
N ARG A 113 24.46 2.20 -13.70
CA ARG A 113 25.32 3.08 -12.89
C ARG A 113 25.10 2.93 -11.39
N GLN A 114 23.86 2.69 -10.95
CA GLN A 114 23.55 2.42 -9.53
C GLN A 114 24.18 1.13 -9.02
N ARG A 115 24.42 0.13 -9.88
CA ARG A 115 25.05 -1.14 -9.47
C ARG A 115 26.55 -0.98 -9.29
N THR A 116 27.21 -0.23 -10.16
CA THR A 116 28.67 -0.01 -10.11
C THR A 116 29.06 1.10 -9.14
N ARG A 117 28.24 2.14 -9.03
CA ARG A 117 28.45 3.29 -8.14
C ARG A 117 27.13 3.62 -7.41
N PRO A 118 26.81 2.88 -6.34
CA PRO A 118 25.57 3.10 -5.61
C PRO A 118 25.56 4.46 -4.87
N PRO A 119 24.37 5.03 -4.62
CA PRO A 119 24.21 6.12 -3.66
C PRO A 119 24.46 5.65 -2.23
N HIS A 120 24.59 6.56 -1.27
CA HIS A 120 24.65 6.19 0.15
C HIS A 120 23.30 5.66 0.63
N MET A 121 22.20 6.18 0.08
CA MET A 121 20.84 5.75 0.40
C MET A 121 20.08 5.40 -0.89
N LEU A 122 19.54 4.17 -0.95
CA LEU A 122 18.74 3.69 -2.09
C LEU A 122 17.31 3.43 -1.65
N LEU A 123 16.35 4.12 -2.27
CA LEU A 123 14.92 3.97 -1.99
C LEU A 123 14.31 3.07 -3.07
N THR A 124 13.73 1.94 -2.68
CA THR A 124 13.28 0.91 -3.60
C THR A 124 12.00 0.21 -3.15
N THR A 125 11.57 -0.80 -3.89
CA THR A 125 10.39 -1.64 -3.57
C THR A 125 10.83 -3.09 -3.31
N PRO A 126 10.01 -3.92 -2.64
CA PRO A 126 10.33 -5.34 -2.43
C PRO A 126 10.71 -6.08 -3.72
N GLU A 127 9.98 -5.84 -4.80
CA GLU A 127 10.20 -6.49 -6.11
C GLU A 127 11.52 -6.03 -6.74
N SER A 128 11.83 -4.74 -6.61
CA SER A 128 13.08 -4.18 -7.13
C SER A 128 14.29 -4.64 -6.32
N LEU A 129 14.14 -4.85 -5.01
CA LEU A 129 15.17 -5.49 -4.18
C LEU A 129 15.40 -6.95 -4.60
N SER A 130 14.34 -7.75 -4.76
CA SER A 130 14.46 -9.12 -5.25
C SER A 130 15.22 -9.20 -6.59
N LEU A 131 14.94 -8.25 -7.50
CA LEU A 131 15.70 -8.12 -8.74
C LEU A 131 17.17 -7.79 -8.52
N LEU A 132 17.50 -6.85 -7.62
CA LEU A 132 18.91 -6.52 -7.30
C LEU A 132 19.65 -7.73 -6.73
N LEU A 133 19.01 -8.51 -5.87
CA LEU A 133 19.55 -9.76 -5.30
C LEU A 133 19.73 -10.87 -6.34
N SER A 134 19.05 -10.79 -7.49
CA SER A 134 19.16 -11.77 -8.58
C SER A 134 20.39 -11.59 -9.48
N TYR A 135 21.20 -10.55 -9.25
CA TYR A 135 22.42 -10.32 -10.02
C TYR A 135 23.66 -10.87 -9.31
N PRO A 136 24.68 -11.34 -10.04
CA PRO A 136 25.91 -11.88 -9.44
C PRO A 136 26.69 -10.88 -8.58
N ASP A 137 26.55 -9.57 -8.82
CA ASP A 137 27.21 -8.51 -8.07
C ASP A 137 26.46 -8.08 -6.80
N ALA A 138 25.37 -8.76 -6.42
CA ALA A 138 24.58 -8.43 -5.24
C ALA A 138 25.43 -8.41 -3.95
N GLU A 139 26.34 -9.36 -3.79
CA GLU A 139 27.24 -9.41 -2.62
C GLU A 139 28.11 -8.15 -2.51
N HIS A 140 28.66 -7.68 -3.63
CA HIS A 140 29.46 -6.45 -3.66
C HIS A 140 28.60 -5.21 -3.42
N LEU A 141 27.42 -5.12 -4.05
CA LEU A 141 26.51 -3.99 -3.92
C LEU A 141 26.05 -3.76 -2.47
N PHE A 142 25.78 -4.85 -1.74
CA PHE A 142 25.29 -4.80 -0.36
C PHE A 142 26.39 -4.98 0.70
N ALA A 143 27.67 -5.08 0.31
CA ALA A 143 28.79 -5.32 1.22
C ALA A 143 28.93 -4.26 2.33
N ALA A 144 28.53 -3.01 2.06
CA ALA A 144 28.62 -1.88 2.99
C ALA A 144 27.27 -1.52 3.65
N LEU A 145 26.22 -2.32 3.42
CA LEU A 145 24.87 -2.01 3.90
C LEU A 145 24.80 -2.16 5.43
N ASP A 146 24.39 -1.09 6.10
CA ASP A 146 24.28 -1.01 7.56
C ASP A 146 22.83 -1.09 8.03
N THR A 147 21.86 -0.61 7.24
CA THR A 147 20.46 -0.55 7.66
C THR A 147 19.48 -0.74 6.50
N VAL A 148 18.45 -1.55 6.72
CA VAL A 148 17.23 -1.58 5.91
C VAL A 148 16.10 -0.91 6.69
N ILE A 149 15.47 0.10 6.09
CA ILE A 149 14.27 0.76 6.58
C ILE A 149 13.08 0.24 5.77
N ILE A 150 12.02 -0.20 6.42
CA ILE A 150 10.80 -0.74 5.82
C ILE A 150 9.67 0.19 6.24
N ASP A 151 9.21 1.02 5.31
CA ASP A 151 8.12 1.95 5.60
C ASP A 151 6.75 1.30 5.38
N GLU A 152 5.76 1.79 6.12
CA GLU A 152 4.39 1.28 6.14
C GLU A 152 4.35 -0.26 6.19
N ILE A 153 5.13 -0.87 7.10
CA ILE A 153 5.32 -2.32 7.20
C ILE A 153 3.98 -3.10 7.27
N HIS A 154 2.96 -2.49 7.89
CA HIS A 154 1.61 -3.05 7.99
C HIS A 154 0.90 -3.21 6.65
N ALA A 155 1.27 -2.44 5.63
CA ALA A 155 0.59 -2.44 4.34
C ALA A 155 0.84 -3.70 3.51
N PHE A 156 1.84 -4.52 3.85
CA PHE A 156 2.14 -5.72 3.06
C PHE A 156 2.81 -6.88 3.83
N ALA A 157 3.20 -6.72 5.09
CA ALA A 157 3.94 -7.77 5.83
C ALA A 157 3.17 -9.10 5.97
N ALA A 158 1.83 -9.06 6.10
CA ALA A 158 0.98 -10.25 6.19
C ALA A 158 0.57 -10.83 4.81
N GLU A 159 1.00 -10.20 3.71
CA GLU A 159 0.68 -10.60 2.35
C GLU A 159 1.86 -11.32 1.66
N LYS A 160 1.64 -11.85 0.44
CA LYS A 160 2.70 -12.51 -0.34
C LYS A 160 3.85 -11.53 -0.68
N ARG A 161 3.57 -10.22 -0.74
CA ARG A 161 4.62 -9.20 -0.89
C ARG A 161 5.52 -9.13 0.35
N GLY A 162 4.94 -9.32 1.54
CA GLY A 162 5.66 -9.51 2.79
C GLY A 162 6.53 -10.76 2.78
N ASP A 163 6.02 -11.88 2.25
CA ASP A 163 6.81 -13.11 2.09
C ASP A 163 8.07 -12.85 1.23
N LEU A 164 7.93 -12.17 0.09
CA LEU A 164 9.05 -11.81 -0.79
C LEU A 164 10.08 -10.93 -0.08
N LEU A 165 9.62 -9.92 0.66
CA LEU A 165 10.53 -9.05 1.40
C LEU A 165 11.20 -9.82 2.54
N SER A 166 10.49 -10.66 3.27
CA SER A 166 11.05 -11.45 4.37
C SER A 166 12.18 -12.37 3.88
N LEU A 167 12.02 -13.01 2.72
CA LEU A 167 13.07 -13.81 2.09
C LEU A 167 14.25 -12.93 1.63
N SER A 168 13.96 -11.77 1.03
CA SER A 168 15.01 -10.82 0.62
C SER A 168 15.81 -10.28 1.82
N LEU A 169 15.16 -10.05 2.96
CA LEU A 169 15.81 -9.64 4.21
C LEU A 169 16.66 -10.76 4.81
N ALA A 170 16.21 -12.02 4.72
CA ALA A 170 17.02 -13.17 5.11
C ALA A 170 18.31 -13.24 4.27
N ARG A 171 18.18 -13.07 2.94
CA ARG A 171 19.35 -13.01 2.05
C ARG A 171 20.30 -11.87 2.39
N LEU A 172 19.77 -10.66 2.60
CA LEU A 172 20.59 -9.51 3.00
C LEU A 172 21.30 -9.74 4.33
N GLN A 173 20.65 -10.39 5.31
CA GLN A 173 21.26 -10.71 6.60
C GLN A 173 22.35 -11.78 6.46
N ALA A 174 22.18 -12.75 5.56
CA ALA A 174 23.22 -13.74 5.27
C ALA A 174 24.47 -13.08 4.65
N LEU A 175 24.29 -12.09 3.77
CA LEU A 175 25.38 -11.29 3.20
C LEU A 175 26.00 -10.32 4.23
N ARG A 176 25.18 -9.77 5.13
CA ARG A 176 25.56 -8.78 6.15
C ARG A 176 24.97 -9.14 7.51
N PRO A 177 25.66 -9.97 8.32
CA PRO A 177 25.14 -10.42 9.61
C PRO A 177 24.82 -9.29 10.60
N GLN A 178 25.54 -8.16 10.53
CA GLN A 178 25.34 -6.98 11.38
C GLN A 178 24.26 -6.02 10.87
N LEU A 179 23.57 -6.34 9.77
CA LEU A 179 22.55 -5.49 9.19
C LEU A 179 21.42 -5.20 10.17
N ARG A 180 21.12 -3.92 10.39
CA ARG A 180 19.94 -3.50 11.16
C ARG A 180 18.70 -3.51 10.28
N ARG A 181 17.57 -3.87 10.87
CA ARG A 181 16.25 -3.87 10.23
C ARG A 181 15.35 -2.93 11.02
N VAL A 182 14.80 -1.94 10.33
CA VAL A 182 13.96 -0.90 10.92
C VAL A 182 12.60 -0.96 10.26
N GLY A 183 11.55 -1.24 11.03
CA GLY A 183 10.17 -1.13 10.58
C GLY A 183 9.58 0.21 11.00
N LEU A 184 8.89 0.89 10.08
CA LEU A 184 8.08 2.06 10.38
C LEU A 184 6.62 1.69 10.14
N SER A 185 5.78 2.03 11.10
CA SER A 185 4.36 1.78 11.00
C SER A 185 3.57 2.93 11.58
N ALA A 186 2.43 3.21 10.96
CA ALA A 186 1.32 3.80 11.68
C ALA A 186 0.88 2.92 12.86
N THR A 187 -0.17 3.33 13.53
CA THR A 187 -0.74 2.58 14.65
C THR A 187 -1.16 1.17 14.22
N VAL A 188 -0.69 0.14 14.94
CA VAL A 188 -1.02 -1.29 14.71
C VAL A 188 -1.69 -1.90 15.95
N ALA A 189 -2.42 -3.00 15.76
CA ALA A 189 -3.10 -3.69 16.86
C ALA A 189 -2.13 -4.59 17.66
N ASP A 190 -1.25 -5.33 16.97
CA ASP A 190 -0.26 -6.24 17.56
C ASP A 190 1.15 -5.87 17.07
N PRO A 191 1.87 -4.95 17.75
CA PRO A 191 3.25 -4.61 17.42
C PRO A 191 4.20 -5.81 17.47
N ASP A 192 3.95 -6.79 18.34
CA ASP A 192 4.85 -7.93 18.52
C ASP A 192 4.80 -8.87 17.32
N ALA A 193 3.66 -9.01 16.64
CA ALA A 193 3.60 -9.73 15.37
C ALA A 193 4.55 -9.12 14.31
N TYR A 194 4.60 -7.80 14.19
CA TYR A 194 5.53 -7.11 13.28
C TYR A 194 6.98 -7.22 13.76
N ARG A 195 7.24 -7.18 15.07
CA ARG A 195 8.59 -7.42 15.62
C ARG A 195 9.08 -8.82 15.30
N ARG A 196 8.23 -9.85 15.45
CA ARG A 196 8.56 -11.23 15.04
C ARG A 196 8.84 -11.31 13.54
N TRP A 197 8.03 -10.67 12.71
CA TRP A 197 8.25 -10.67 11.26
C TRP A 197 9.57 -9.96 10.87
N LEU A 198 9.93 -8.87 11.56
CA LEU A 198 11.14 -8.11 11.29
C LEU A 198 12.41 -8.80 11.79
N ALA A 199 12.33 -9.47 12.95
CA ALA A 199 13.46 -10.10 13.62
C ALA A 199 14.09 -11.22 12.77
N PRO A 200 15.43 -11.27 12.64
CA PRO A 200 16.10 -12.47 12.15
C PRO A 200 15.77 -13.66 13.06
N GLY A 201 15.09 -14.68 12.52
CA GLY A 201 14.70 -15.87 13.28
C GLY A 201 13.43 -15.73 14.13
N GLY A 202 12.66 -14.65 14.00
CA GLY A 202 11.28 -14.61 14.52
C GLY A 202 11.09 -14.20 15.97
N GLU A 203 12.15 -13.79 16.70
CA GLU A 203 12.05 -13.42 18.11
C GLU A 203 11.78 -11.92 18.30
N ALA A 204 10.58 -11.56 18.79
CA ALA A 204 10.19 -10.15 18.99
C ALA A 204 11.17 -9.37 19.90
N GLY A 205 11.74 -10.03 20.91
CA GLY A 205 12.68 -9.42 21.85
C GLY A 205 13.96 -8.87 21.21
N LYS A 206 14.33 -9.34 20.01
CA LYS A 206 15.49 -8.84 19.24
C LYS A 206 15.22 -7.51 18.51
N VAL A 207 13.97 -7.04 18.52
CA VAL A 207 13.57 -5.78 17.90
C VAL A 207 13.11 -4.83 18.98
N THR A 208 13.76 -3.68 19.14
CA THR A 208 13.32 -2.63 20.07
C THR A 208 12.02 -2.01 19.57
N LEU A 209 10.96 -2.01 20.38
CA LEU A 209 9.76 -1.23 20.11
C LEU A 209 10.01 0.23 20.52
N VAL A 210 9.78 1.16 19.60
CA VAL A 210 9.81 2.60 19.85
C VAL A 210 8.41 3.13 19.56
N GLU A 211 7.79 3.76 20.55
CA GLU A 211 6.45 4.33 20.42
C GLU A 211 6.53 5.85 20.27
N GLY A 212 5.78 6.36 19.30
CA GLY A 212 5.54 7.78 19.11
C GLY A 212 4.57 8.34 20.13
N ASP A 213 4.61 9.66 20.30
CA ASP A 213 3.61 10.36 21.09
C ASP A 213 2.22 10.23 20.42
N PRO A 214 1.13 10.17 21.21
CA PRO A 214 -0.21 10.13 20.65
C PRO A 214 -0.48 11.42 19.87
N GLY A 215 -1.20 11.31 18.75
CA GLY A 215 -1.66 12.47 17.98
C GLY A 215 -2.95 13.04 18.55
N ALA A 216 -3.34 14.21 18.05
CA ALA A 216 -4.65 14.78 18.33
C ALA A 216 -5.78 13.79 17.95
N PRO A 217 -6.85 13.65 18.76
CA PRO A 217 -8.01 12.85 18.39
C PRO A 217 -8.61 13.33 17.05
N PRO A 218 -9.00 12.41 16.15
CA PRO A 218 -9.58 12.81 14.87
C PRO A 218 -10.95 13.47 15.05
N ASP A 219 -11.22 14.51 14.26
CA ASP A 219 -12.55 15.09 14.11
C ASP A 219 -13.31 14.27 13.06
N LEU A 220 -13.93 13.18 13.51
CA LEU A 220 -14.67 12.24 12.67
C LEU A 220 -16.17 12.50 12.79
N SER A 221 -16.89 12.42 11.67
CA SER A 221 -18.35 12.44 11.65
C SER A 221 -18.92 11.52 10.57
N ILE A 222 -20.20 11.18 10.69
CA ILE A 222 -20.97 10.52 9.63
C ILE A 222 -21.92 11.58 9.07
N LEU A 223 -21.98 11.70 7.75
CA LEU A 223 -22.84 12.67 7.09
C LEU A 223 -24.30 12.40 7.47
N VAL A 224 -24.97 13.44 7.96
CA VAL A 224 -26.43 13.44 8.09
C VAL A 224 -27.01 13.74 6.72
N PRO A 225 -27.74 12.81 6.11
CA PRO A 225 -28.32 13.02 4.79
C PRO A 225 -29.42 14.08 4.87
N GLU A 226 -29.51 14.96 3.85
CA GLU A 226 -30.65 15.89 3.72
C GLU A 226 -31.94 15.14 3.37
N ASP A 227 -31.81 14.08 2.56
CA ASP A 227 -32.86 13.16 2.17
C ASP A 227 -32.77 11.83 2.95
N ARG A 228 -33.50 10.80 2.49
CA ARG A 228 -33.43 9.44 3.04
C ARG A 228 -32.15 8.72 2.61
N VAL A 229 -31.60 7.89 3.49
CA VAL A 229 -30.53 6.95 3.13
C VAL A 229 -31.11 5.89 2.17
N PRO A 230 -30.48 5.66 1.01
CA PRO A 230 -30.96 4.67 0.05
C PRO A 230 -31.05 3.27 0.65
N TRP A 231 -32.12 2.54 0.28
CA TRP A 231 -32.29 1.15 0.70
C TRP A 231 -31.16 0.24 0.20
N SER A 232 -30.71 0.46 -1.04
CA SER A 232 -29.68 -0.34 -1.71
C SER A 232 -28.79 0.54 -2.59
N GLY A 233 -27.73 -0.06 -3.13
CA GLY A 233 -26.67 0.65 -3.88
C GLY A 233 -25.44 0.88 -3.01
N HIS A 234 -24.28 1.15 -3.62
CA HIS A 234 -22.99 1.20 -2.89
C HIS A 234 -22.22 2.49 -3.17
N SER A 235 -22.88 3.49 -3.77
CA SER A 235 -22.16 4.65 -4.30
C SER A 235 -22.09 5.83 -3.35
N GLY A 236 -23.16 6.11 -2.60
CA GLY A 236 -23.27 7.38 -1.88
C GLY A 236 -23.58 8.56 -2.82
N LYS A 237 -23.99 8.30 -4.07
CA LYS A 237 -24.29 9.34 -5.07
C LYS A 237 -25.36 10.35 -4.63
N TYR A 238 -26.27 9.93 -3.73
CA TYR A 238 -27.32 10.80 -3.20
C TYR A 238 -26.74 12.01 -2.46
N ALA A 239 -25.53 11.90 -1.91
CA ALA A 239 -24.86 12.95 -1.17
C ALA A 239 -23.97 13.85 -2.04
N ALA A 240 -23.97 13.69 -3.38
CA ALA A 240 -23.04 14.41 -4.25
C ALA A 240 -23.09 15.93 -4.07
N ARG A 241 -24.29 16.50 -3.86
CA ARG A 241 -24.44 17.93 -3.57
C ARG A 241 -23.78 18.32 -2.24
N GLN A 242 -24.11 17.63 -1.16
CA GLN A 242 -23.52 17.85 0.16
C GLN A 242 -21.99 17.70 0.13
N VAL A 243 -21.45 16.79 -0.69
CA VAL A 243 -19.99 16.64 -0.87
C VAL A 243 -19.37 17.83 -1.61
N ILE A 244 -20.04 18.41 -2.61
CA ILE A 244 -19.58 19.65 -3.24
C ILE A 244 -19.56 20.80 -2.23
N ASP A 245 -20.58 20.91 -1.37
CA ASP A 245 -20.62 21.94 -0.33
C ASP A 245 -19.48 21.74 0.69
N ILE A 246 -19.16 20.50 1.05
CA ILE A 246 -17.97 20.17 1.84
C ILE A 246 -16.69 20.61 1.10
N ILE A 247 -16.54 20.30 -0.20
CA ILE A 247 -15.37 20.71 -0.99
C ILE A 247 -15.26 22.25 -1.02
N ALA A 248 -16.38 22.96 -1.14
CA ALA A 248 -16.43 24.42 -1.14
C ALA A 248 -16.02 25.04 0.20
N ALA A 249 -16.37 24.39 1.32
CA ALA A 249 -16.13 24.87 2.68
C ALA A 249 -14.70 24.60 3.21
N ASN A 250 -13.93 23.74 2.56
CA ASN A 250 -12.56 23.39 2.98
C ASN A 250 -11.54 23.85 1.93
N ARG A 251 -10.27 24.01 2.32
CA ARG A 251 -9.20 24.43 1.41
C ARG A 251 -8.94 23.35 0.36
N MET A 252 -8.79 22.10 0.78
CA MET A 252 -8.58 20.95 -0.10
C MET A 252 -9.19 19.69 0.52
N THR A 253 -10.16 19.10 -0.18
CA THR A 253 -10.83 17.87 0.25
C THR A 253 -10.36 16.65 -0.53
N LEU A 254 -9.95 15.60 0.18
CA LEU A 254 -9.64 14.30 -0.43
C LEU A 254 -10.82 13.34 -0.28
N VAL A 255 -11.44 12.95 -1.39
CA VAL A 255 -12.61 12.06 -1.45
C VAL A 255 -12.17 10.65 -1.80
N PHE A 256 -12.13 9.76 -0.80
CA PHE A 256 -11.78 8.35 -0.98
C PHE A 256 -12.96 7.50 -1.43
N SER A 257 -12.69 6.57 -2.35
CA SER A 257 -13.61 5.51 -2.74
C SER A 257 -12.93 4.14 -2.72
N ASN A 258 -13.73 3.08 -2.53
CA ASN A 258 -13.21 1.73 -2.37
C ASN A 258 -12.82 1.05 -3.69
N THR A 259 -13.37 1.50 -4.83
CA THR A 259 -13.10 0.91 -6.15
C THR A 259 -12.88 1.99 -7.20
N ARG A 260 -12.17 1.63 -8.28
CA ARG A 260 -11.91 2.56 -9.39
C ARG A 260 -13.21 3.00 -10.07
N GLY A 261 -14.19 2.10 -10.17
CA GLY A 261 -15.47 2.37 -10.81
C GLY A 261 -16.32 3.31 -9.96
N LEU A 262 -16.25 3.15 -8.63
CA LEU A 262 -16.86 4.09 -7.71
C LEU A 262 -16.18 5.46 -7.75
N ALA A 263 -14.85 5.54 -7.90
CA ALA A 263 -14.16 6.82 -8.07
C ALA A 263 -14.66 7.58 -9.31
N GLU A 264 -14.77 6.90 -10.46
CA GLU A 264 -15.26 7.49 -11.70
C GLU A 264 -16.73 7.92 -11.57
N LEU A 265 -17.59 7.09 -10.98
CA LEU A 265 -18.99 7.42 -10.69
C LEU A 265 -19.10 8.67 -9.80
N ILE A 266 -18.40 8.69 -8.67
CA ILE A 266 -18.47 9.84 -7.75
C ILE A 266 -17.92 11.08 -8.40
N PHE A 267 -16.80 11.00 -9.12
CA PHE A 267 -16.27 12.15 -9.83
C PHE A 267 -17.28 12.73 -10.83
N GLN A 268 -18.00 11.87 -11.56
CA GLN A 268 -19.06 12.30 -12.48
C GLN A 268 -20.22 13.00 -11.75
N GLU A 269 -20.70 12.41 -10.65
CA GLU A 269 -21.81 12.98 -9.88
C GLU A 269 -21.41 14.32 -9.23
N LEU A 270 -20.19 14.42 -8.69
CA LEU A 270 -19.64 15.68 -8.17
C LEU A 270 -19.54 16.72 -9.28
N TRP A 271 -19.01 16.35 -10.45
CA TRP A 271 -18.90 17.25 -11.60
C TRP A 271 -20.26 17.78 -12.05
N ALA A 272 -21.29 16.94 -12.07
CA ALA A 272 -22.65 17.33 -12.44
C ALA A 272 -23.30 18.30 -11.44
N GLN A 273 -22.89 18.27 -10.17
CA GLN A 273 -23.40 19.14 -9.09
C GLN A 273 -22.50 20.36 -8.81
N ASN A 274 -21.43 20.54 -9.59
CA ASN A 274 -20.39 21.55 -9.36
C ASN A 274 -20.72 22.88 -10.06
N ASP A 275 -21.78 23.56 -9.61
CA ASP A 275 -22.24 24.83 -10.19
C ASP A 275 -21.16 25.92 -10.18
N ASP A 276 -20.33 25.94 -9.13
CA ASP A 276 -19.26 26.94 -8.92
C ASP A 276 -17.97 26.63 -9.71
N ASN A 277 -17.96 25.57 -10.52
CA ASN A 277 -16.78 25.12 -11.27
C ASN A 277 -15.52 24.98 -10.40
N LEU A 278 -15.66 24.46 -9.18
CA LEU A 278 -14.54 24.19 -8.29
C LEU A 278 -13.55 23.25 -8.99
N PRO A 279 -12.23 23.51 -8.91
CA PRO A 279 -11.23 22.68 -9.56
C PRO A 279 -11.13 21.33 -8.82
N ILE A 280 -11.78 20.31 -9.40
CA ILE A 280 -11.76 18.94 -8.89
C ILE A 280 -11.00 18.01 -9.84
N GLY A 281 -10.35 16.99 -9.28
CA GLY A 281 -9.62 15.96 -10.05
C GLY A 281 -10.01 14.53 -9.67
N ILE A 282 -9.51 13.57 -10.45
CA ILE A 282 -9.62 12.13 -10.16
C ILE A 282 -8.25 11.45 -10.22
N HIS A 283 -7.99 10.49 -9.32
CA HIS A 283 -6.74 9.75 -9.27
C HIS A 283 -6.94 8.26 -8.94
N HIS A 284 -6.56 7.38 -9.87
CA HIS A 284 -6.45 5.93 -9.63
C HIS A 284 -5.51 5.24 -10.61
N GLY A 285 -5.13 3.99 -10.29
CA GLY A 285 -4.10 3.23 -11.03
C GLY A 285 -4.38 2.98 -12.52
N SER A 286 -5.65 2.93 -12.94
CA SER A 286 -6.03 2.75 -14.35
C SER A 286 -5.77 3.98 -15.24
N LEU A 287 -5.53 5.17 -14.66
CA LEU A 287 -5.23 6.37 -15.44
C LEU A 287 -3.82 6.32 -16.03
N SER A 288 -3.65 6.91 -17.21
CA SER A 288 -2.34 7.06 -17.84
C SER A 288 -1.34 7.76 -16.90
N ARG A 289 -0.05 7.44 -17.08
CA ARG A 289 1.03 8.05 -16.29
C ARG A 289 1.06 9.57 -16.43
N GLU A 290 0.78 10.07 -17.62
CA GLU A 290 0.67 11.51 -17.89
C GLU A 290 -0.52 12.14 -17.15
N GLY A 291 -1.70 11.50 -17.21
CA GLY A 291 -2.89 11.95 -16.50
C GLY A 291 -2.67 12.02 -14.99
N ARG A 292 -2.08 10.97 -14.40
CA ARG A 292 -1.75 10.95 -12.96
C ARG A 292 -0.78 12.08 -12.60
N ARG A 293 0.34 12.21 -13.32
CA ARG A 293 1.32 13.29 -13.08
C ARG A 293 0.72 14.69 -13.16
N LYS A 294 -0.22 14.91 -14.08
CA LYS A 294 -0.90 16.21 -14.22
C LYS A 294 -1.73 16.54 -12.97
N VAL A 295 -2.49 15.56 -12.46
CA VAL A 295 -3.30 15.73 -11.24
C VAL A 295 -2.41 15.87 -10.02
N GLU A 296 -1.36 15.06 -9.89
CA GLU A 296 -0.35 15.13 -8.83
C GLU A 296 0.33 16.51 -8.79
N ALA A 297 0.71 17.08 -9.95
CA ALA A 297 1.30 18.41 -10.05
C ALA A 297 0.29 19.51 -9.68
N ALA A 298 -0.96 19.43 -10.16
CA ALA A 298 -2.00 20.39 -9.82
C ALA A 298 -2.31 20.40 -8.32
N MET A 299 -2.28 19.22 -7.68
CA MET A 299 -2.43 19.08 -6.24
C MET A 299 -1.24 19.71 -5.49
N ALA A 300 0.00 19.39 -5.88
CA ALA A 300 1.21 19.95 -5.27
C ALA A 300 1.30 21.48 -5.40
N ASP A 301 0.79 22.04 -6.51
CA ASP A 301 0.72 23.48 -6.75
C ASP A 301 -0.45 24.17 -5.99
N GLY A 302 -1.26 23.43 -5.24
CA GLY A 302 -2.42 23.98 -4.52
C GLY A 302 -3.56 24.47 -5.44
N LYS A 303 -3.64 23.94 -6.68
CA LYS A 303 -4.62 24.36 -7.69
C LYS A 303 -5.95 23.60 -7.64
N LEU A 304 -6.04 22.56 -6.81
CA LEU A 304 -7.26 21.76 -6.65
C LEU A 304 -7.97 22.14 -5.34
N ARG A 305 -9.31 22.03 -5.36
CA ARG A 305 -10.18 22.11 -4.18
C ARG A 305 -10.68 20.73 -3.74
N GLY A 306 -10.77 19.79 -4.69
CA GLY A 306 -11.20 18.42 -4.41
C GLY A 306 -10.45 17.39 -5.25
N LEU A 307 -10.19 16.22 -4.69
CA LEU A 307 -9.61 15.09 -5.42
C LEU A 307 -10.34 13.80 -5.07
N VAL A 308 -10.91 13.13 -6.08
CA VAL A 308 -11.51 11.79 -5.92
C VAL A 308 -10.44 10.73 -6.15
N ALA A 309 -10.19 9.86 -5.17
CA ALA A 309 -9.14 8.87 -5.25
C ALA A 309 -9.55 7.51 -4.68
N THR A 310 -8.87 6.48 -5.17
CA THR A 310 -8.91 5.13 -4.55
C THR A 310 -7.75 4.96 -3.57
N ALA A 311 -7.55 3.74 -3.06
CA ALA A 311 -6.41 3.37 -2.21
C ALA A 311 -5.02 3.70 -2.78
N SER A 312 -4.93 4.11 -4.05
CA SER A 312 -3.74 4.72 -4.64
C SER A 312 -3.13 5.87 -3.82
N LEU A 313 -3.93 6.55 -2.98
CA LEU A 313 -3.48 7.64 -2.10
C LEU A 313 -3.63 7.31 -0.59
N ASP A 314 -3.91 6.06 -0.22
CA ASP A 314 -4.08 5.66 1.20
C ASP A 314 -2.77 5.76 2.00
N LEU A 315 -1.60 5.60 1.34
CA LEU A 315 -0.32 5.35 1.99
C LEU A 315 0.75 6.42 1.74
N GLY A 316 1.48 6.74 2.82
CA GLY A 316 2.73 7.48 2.98
C GLY A 316 2.99 8.82 2.28
N ILE A 317 2.26 9.21 1.22
CA ILE A 317 2.64 10.39 0.44
C ILE A 317 2.12 11.66 1.11
N ASP A 318 3.00 12.64 1.29
CA ASP A 318 2.66 13.98 1.75
C ASP A 318 2.20 14.83 0.55
N TRP A 319 0.90 15.05 0.46
CA TRP A 319 0.27 15.77 -0.65
C TRP A 319 -0.06 17.24 -0.31
N GLY A 320 0.46 17.77 0.80
CA GLY A 320 0.22 19.16 1.20
C GLY A 320 -1.09 19.36 1.97
N ASP A 321 -1.60 20.59 1.93
CA ASP A 321 -2.63 21.18 2.80
C ASP A 321 -4.06 20.60 2.63
N ILE A 322 -4.20 19.27 2.71
CA ILE A 322 -5.50 18.61 2.84
C ILE A 322 -6.01 18.89 4.24
N ASP A 323 -7.17 19.54 4.34
CA ASP A 323 -7.81 19.88 5.61
C ASP A 323 -9.12 19.12 5.84
N CYS A 324 -9.57 18.32 4.87
CA CYS A 324 -10.72 17.43 5.03
C CYS A 324 -10.58 16.14 4.20
N VAL A 325 -10.96 15.01 4.80
CA VAL A 325 -11.12 13.72 4.11
C VAL A 325 -12.59 13.33 4.07
N VAL A 326 -13.08 12.92 2.90
CA VAL A 326 -14.41 12.33 2.73
C VAL A 326 -14.26 10.88 2.35
N GLN A 327 -14.92 9.98 3.06
CA GLN A 327 -14.92 8.54 2.78
C GLN A 327 -16.26 8.14 2.16
N MET A 328 -16.26 7.89 0.85
CA MET A 328 -17.45 7.42 0.11
C MET A 328 -17.62 5.91 0.26
N GLY A 329 -18.79 5.54 0.77
CA GLY A 329 -19.12 4.18 1.18
C GLY A 329 -18.39 3.77 2.47
N ALA A 330 -18.84 2.68 3.08
CA ALA A 330 -18.27 2.23 4.35
C ALA A 330 -16.76 1.91 4.27
N PRO A 331 -15.94 2.38 5.22
CA PRO A 331 -14.55 1.99 5.33
C PRO A 331 -14.50 0.57 5.87
N LYS A 332 -14.22 -0.41 5.01
CA LYS A 332 -14.23 -1.86 5.32
C LYS A 332 -13.22 -2.31 6.40
N GLY A 333 -12.59 -1.38 7.13
CA GLY A 333 -11.67 -1.59 8.25
C GLY A 333 -11.40 -0.28 9.01
N SER A 334 -11.26 -0.37 10.34
CA SER A 334 -10.89 0.74 11.24
C SER A 334 -9.46 1.23 11.02
N SER A 335 -8.51 0.31 10.83
CA SER A 335 -7.10 0.65 10.56
C SER A 335 -6.96 1.44 9.25
N ARG A 336 -7.72 1.05 8.22
CA ARG A 336 -7.75 1.76 6.93
C ARG A 336 -8.40 3.13 7.06
N LEU A 337 -9.50 3.23 7.83
CA LEU A 337 -10.12 4.53 8.09
C LEU A 337 -9.11 5.49 8.71
N LEU A 338 -8.39 5.07 9.76
CA LEU A 338 -7.36 5.89 10.40
C LEU A 338 -6.24 6.32 9.43
N GLN A 339 -5.79 5.45 8.54
CA GLN A 339 -4.80 5.80 7.53
C GLN A 339 -5.30 6.88 6.57
N ARG A 340 -6.57 6.80 6.13
CA ARG A 340 -7.21 7.79 5.26
C ARG A 340 -7.42 9.10 5.99
N VAL A 341 -7.97 9.05 7.20
CA VAL A 341 -8.21 10.21 8.07
C VAL A 341 -6.90 10.96 8.31
N GLY A 342 -5.82 10.25 8.61
CA GLY A 342 -4.48 10.82 8.82
C GLY A 342 -3.85 11.54 7.62
N ARG A 343 -4.55 11.62 6.48
CA ARG A 343 -4.17 12.47 5.33
C ARG A 343 -4.64 13.91 5.50
N ALA A 344 -5.70 14.17 6.26
CA ALA A 344 -6.11 15.53 6.60
C ALA A 344 -5.27 16.07 7.77
N ASN A 345 -4.88 17.34 7.69
CA ASN A 345 -4.09 18.07 8.68
C ASN A 345 -2.91 17.21 9.17
N HIS A 346 -1.96 16.93 8.27
CA HIS A 346 -0.87 15.95 8.47
C HIS A 346 0.20 16.40 9.49
N ARG A 347 -0.24 16.89 10.66
CA ARG A 347 0.54 17.41 11.77
C ARG A 347 0.11 16.68 13.04
N LEU A 348 1.06 16.40 13.93
CA LEU A 348 0.79 15.64 15.15
C LEU A 348 -0.23 16.31 16.07
N ASP A 349 -0.19 17.65 16.12
CA ASP A 349 -0.89 18.48 17.10
C ASP A 349 -2.22 19.06 16.57
N GLU A 350 -2.58 18.78 15.31
CA GLU A 350 -3.82 19.24 14.70
C GLU A 350 -4.75 18.05 14.43
N PRO A 351 -6.06 18.15 14.73
CA PRO A 351 -6.99 17.06 14.49
C PRO A 351 -7.20 16.86 12.99
N SER A 352 -7.10 15.61 12.53
CA SER A 352 -7.50 15.21 11.19
C SER A 352 -9.02 15.20 11.07
N LYS A 353 -9.57 16.02 10.17
CA LYS A 353 -11.01 16.09 9.90
C LYS A 353 -11.44 15.07 8.86
N ALA A 354 -12.46 14.27 9.16
CA ALA A 354 -13.01 13.31 8.22
C ALA A 354 -14.53 13.11 8.32
N ILE A 355 -15.17 12.88 7.18
CA ILE A 355 -16.60 12.68 7.05
C ILE A 355 -16.87 11.36 6.32
N LEU A 356 -17.62 10.46 6.95
CA LEU A 356 -18.06 9.19 6.36
C LEU A 356 -19.40 9.38 5.64
N ILE A 357 -19.51 8.86 4.42
CA ILE A 357 -20.72 8.92 3.61
C ILE A 357 -21.17 7.50 3.26
N PRO A 358 -22.10 6.91 4.03
CA PRO A 358 -22.61 5.57 3.76
C PRO A 358 -23.31 5.48 2.41
N GLY A 359 -23.10 4.39 1.66
CA GLY A 359 -23.74 4.20 0.36
C GLY A 359 -25.22 3.79 0.42
N ASN A 360 -25.62 3.14 1.51
CA ASN A 360 -26.98 2.65 1.78
C ASN A 360 -27.19 2.47 3.30
N ARG A 361 -28.39 2.01 3.69
CA ARG A 361 -28.77 1.78 5.10
C ARG A 361 -27.89 0.76 5.83
N PHE A 362 -27.48 -0.32 5.16
CA PHE A 362 -26.57 -1.31 5.73
C PHE A 362 -25.16 -0.74 5.92
N GLU A 363 -24.64 0.00 4.94
CA GLU A 363 -23.36 0.67 5.04
C GLU A 363 -23.34 1.75 6.15
N TYR A 364 -24.51 2.26 6.56
CA TYR A 364 -24.60 3.16 7.71
C TYR A 364 -24.18 2.44 9.00
N LEU A 365 -24.59 1.18 9.18
CA LEU A 365 -24.15 0.34 10.30
C LEU A 365 -22.65 0.10 10.24
N GLU A 366 -22.10 -0.18 9.05
CA GLU A 366 -20.66 -0.37 8.87
C GLU A 366 -19.89 0.93 9.18
N ALA A 367 -20.41 2.09 8.75
CA ALA A 367 -19.80 3.40 9.06
C ALA A 367 -19.85 3.72 10.55
N GLN A 368 -20.97 3.46 11.23
CA GLN A 368 -21.07 3.60 12.69
C GLN A 368 -20.12 2.65 13.41
N ALA A 369 -19.98 1.41 12.93
CA ALA A 369 -19.08 0.42 13.53
C ALA A 369 -17.63 0.88 13.43
N ALA A 370 -17.24 1.43 12.26
CA ALA A 370 -15.91 1.98 12.04
C ALA A 370 -15.65 3.24 12.86
N PHE A 371 -16.66 4.14 12.96
CA PHE A 371 -16.62 5.31 13.82
C PHE A 371 -16.36 4.90 15.27
N ASP A 372 -17.16 3.99 15.81
CA ASP A 372 -17.04 3.56 17.21
C ASP A 372 -15.70 2.86 17.48
N ALA A 373 -15.21 2.05 16.54
CA ALA A 373 -13.90 1.39 16.66
C ALA A 373 -12.76 2.42 16.72
N VAL A 374 -12.79 3.44 15.86
CA VAL A 374 -11.80 4.53 15.86
C VAL A 374 -11.84 5.33 17.16
N MET A 375 -13.03 5.70 17.64
CA MET A 375 -13.21 6.45 18.89
C MET A 375 -12.78 5.64 20.12
N ALA A 376 -12.92 4.31 20.08
CA ALA A 376 -12.43 3.39 21.11
C ALA A 376 -10.93 3.09 21.01
N GLY A 377 -10.23 3.62 20.00
CA GLY A 377 -8.81 3.33 19.75
C GLY A 377 -8.53 1.89 19.29
N GLU A 378 -9.57 1.17 18.86
CA GLU A 378 -9.47 -0.21 18.38
C GLU A 378 -8.96 -0.25 16.93
N ARG A 379 -8.20 -1.30 16.62
CA ARG A 379 -7.53 -1.47 15.33
C ARG A 379 -7.75 -2.88 14.83
N ASP A 380 -7.83 -3.03 13.51
CA ASP A 380 -7.89 -4.35 12.89
C ASP A 380 -6.52 -5.04 13.04
N ALA A 381 -6.51 -6.21 13.67
CA ALA A 381 -5.34 -7.05 13.78
C ALA A 381 -5.11 -7.84 12.48
N GLU A 382 -3.89 -7.76 11.94
CA GLU A 382 -3.49 -8.55 10.79
C GLU A 382 -3.21 -10.00 11.19
N ARG A 383 -3.66 -10.95 10.35
CA ARG A 383 -3.32 -12.36 10.51
C ARG A 383 -2.09 -12.70 9.68
N PHE A 384 -0.95 -12.81 10.34
CA PHE A 384 0.24 -13.39 9.75
C PHE A 384 0.02 -14.88 9.46
N ARG A 385 0.50 -15.33 8.30
CA ARG A 385 0.33 -16.68 7.79
C ARG A 385 1.69 -17.31 7.48
N PRO A 386 1.77 -18.66 7.37
CA PRO A 386 2.92 -19.31 6.76
C PRO A 386 3.17 -18.76 5.35
N GLY A 387 4.44 -18.66 4.98
CA GLY A 387 4.88 -18.09 3.71
C GLY A 387 4.44 -18.94 2.52
N ALA A 388 4.06 -18.29 1.43
CA ALA A 388 3.58 -18.99 0.25
C ALA A 388 4.73 -19.68 -0.52
N LEU A 389 4.51 -20.93 -0.96
CA LEU A 389 5.56 -21.73 -1.63
C LEU A 389 5.88 -21.25 -3.05
N ASP A 390 4.91 -20.62 -3.73
CA ASP A 390 5.13 -20.00 -5.05
C ASP A 390 6.09 -18.81 -4.96
N VAL A 391 5.97 -17.99 -3.90
CA VAL A 391 6.91 -16.90 -3.59
C VAL A 391 8.32 -17.46 -3.33
N LEU A 392 8.42 -18.54 -2.55
CA LEU A 392 9.71 -19.19 -2.28
C LEU A 392 10.32 -19.78 -3.57
N ALA A 393 9.53 -20.41 -4.43
CA ALA A 393 9.99 -20.92 -5.73
C ALA A 393 10.59 -19.80 -6.59
N GLN A 394 9.94 -18.64 -6.62
CA GLN A 394 10.44 -17.47 -7.32
C GLN A 394 11.72 -16.91 -6.68
N HIS A 395 11.82 -16.91 -5.35
CA HIS A 395 13.02 -16.49 -4.64
C HIS A 395 14.22 -17.42 -4.90
N ILE A 396 14.01 -18.74 -4.88
CA ILE A 396 15.03 -19.73 -5.26
C ILE A 396 15.55 -19.46 -6.67
N MET A 397 14.63 -19.22 -7.62
CA MET A 397 15.00 -18.85 -8.98
C MET A 397 15.82 -17.55 -9.02
N ALA A 398 15.46 -16.54 -8.23
CA ALA A 398 16.20 -15.28 -8.13
C ALA A 398 17.64 -15.51 -7.62
N LEU A 399 17.81 -16.30 -6.55
CA LEU A 399 19.13 -16.60 -6.01
C LEU A 399 19.98 -17.40 -7.01
N ALA A 400 19.39 -18.38 -7.70
CA ALA A 400 20.08 -19.14 -8.74
C ALA A 400 20.58 -18.25 -9.89
N CYS A 401 19.90 -17.14 -10.17
CA CYS A 401 20.34 -16.14 -11.15
C CYS A 401 21.60 -15.37 -10.70
N ALA A 402 21.82 -15.25 -9.40
CA ALA A 402 23.01 -14.61 -8.84
C ALA A 402 24.19 -15.59 -8.76
N GLY A 403 23.95 -16.86 -8.43
CA GLY A 403 24.98 -17.88 -8.38
C GLY A 403 24.48 -19.27 -7.96
N PRO A 404 25.38 -20.27 -7.87
CA PRO A 404 25.05 -21.60 -7.41
C PRO A 404 24.49 -21.61 -5.97
N LEU A 405 23.54 -22.49 -5.72
CA LEU A 405 22.83 -22.64 -4.45
C LEU A 405 23.26 -23.92 -3.74
N ASP A 406 23.67 -23.80 -2.50
CA ASP A 406 23.81 -24.93 -1.58
C ASP A 406 22.47 -25.16 -0.85
N PRO A 407 21.85 -26.36 -0.95
CA PRO A 407 20.55 -26.62 -0.33
C PRO A 407 20.51 -26.44 1.19
N ASP A 408 21.59 -26.78 1.89
CA ASP A 408 21.65 -26.70 3.35
C ASP A 408 21.77 -25.26 3.83
N ALA A 409 22.64 -24.48 3.19
CA ALA A 409 22.74 -23.04 3.42
C ALA A 409 21.43 -22.32 3.08
N LEU A 410 20.79 -22.70 1.96
CA LEU A 410 19.51 -22.14 1.55
C LEU A 410 18.41 -22.44 2.58
N LEU A 411 18.35 -23.67 3.11
CA LEU A 411 17.37 -24.03 4.14
C LEU A 411 17.55 -23.19 5.42
N ALA A 412 18.80 -23.03 5.87
CA ALA A 412 19.12 -22.22 7.04
C ALA A 412 18.75 -20.73 6.82
N GLU A 413 19.07 -20.19 5.64
CA GLU A 413 18.73 -18.82 5.26
C GLU A 413 17.20 -18.63 5.23
N VAL A 414 16.46 -19.50 4.54
CA VAL A 414 14.99 -19.40 4.39
C VAL A 414 14.29 -19.54 5.74
N ARG A 415 14.74 -20.43 6.62
CA ARG A 415 14.17 -20.56 7.98
C ARG A 415 14.38 -19.34 8.86
N SER A 416 15.35 -18.48 8.55
CA SER A 416 15.54 -17.20 9.25
C SER A 416 14.47 -16.15 8.89
N ALA A 417 13.74 -16.37 7.79
CA ALA A 417 12.54 -15.61 7.44
C ALA A 417 11.33 -16.19 8.20
N THR A 418 10.73 -15.39 9.08
CA THR A 418 9.66 -15.82 9.99
C THR A 418 8.50 -16.56 9.31
N PRO A 419 7.99 -16.16 8.13
CA PRO A 419 6.93 -16.91 7.43
C PRO A 419 7.33 -18.35 7.05
N TYR A 420 8.63 -18.64 6.94
CA TYR A 420 9.18 -19.92 6.50
C TYR A 420 9.95 -20.67 7.60
N ALA A 421 9.86 -20.24 8.86
CA ALA A 421 10.61 -20.83 9.97
C ALA A 421 10.37 -22.34 10.16
N SER A 422 9.18 -22.83 9.78
CA SER A 422 8.81 -24.25 9.87
C SER A 422 9.08 -25.06 8.60
N LEU A 423 9.70 -24.49 7.56
CA LEU A 423 9.97 -25.17 6.29
C LEU A 423 10.84 -26.42 6.54
N THR A 424 10.44 -27.59 6.07
CA THR A 424 11.23 -28.81 6.23
C THR A 424 12.23 -29.01 5.09
N ARG A 425 13.26 -29.84 5.32
CA ARG A 425 14.23 -30.20 4.26
C ARG A 425 13.53 -30.86 3.06
N ALA A 426 12.60 -31.78 3.32
CA ALA A 426 11.81 -32.44 2.28
C ALA A 426 11.01 -31.44 1.43
N GLN A 427 10.35 -30.46 2.06
CA GLN A 427 9.62 -29.42 1.32
C GLN A 427 10.55 -28.55 0.45
N LEU A 428 11.76 -28.25 0.94
CA LEU A 428 12.74 -27.51 0.14
C LEU A 428 13.24 -28.36 -1.06
N ASP A 429 13.54 -29.64 -0.84
CA ASP A 429 14.00 -30.54 -1.90
C ASP A 429 12.92 -30.74 -2.97
N ASP A 430 11.65 -30.89 -2.58
CA ASP A 430 10.50 -30.95 -3.50
C ASP A 430 10.38 -29.65 -4.31
N LEU A 431 10.57 -28.50 -3.66
CA LEU A 431 10.49 -27.20 -4.31
C LEU A 431 11.67 -26.97 -5.27
N LEU A 432 12.89 -27.38 -4.91
CA LEU A 432 14.04 -27.37 -5.81
C LEU A 432 13.81 -28.27 -7.03
N GLY A 433 13.23 -29.46 -6.83
CA GLY A 433 12.81 -30.34 -7.92
C GLY A 433 11.76 -29.70 -8.84
N PHE A 434 10.77 -29.02 -8.25
CA PHE A 434 9.75 -28.27 -8.99
C PHE A 434 10.34 -27.09 -9.76
N VAL A 435 11.18 -26.25 -9.14
CA VAL A 435 11.82 -25.10 -9.82
C VAL A 435 12.76 -25.57 -10.92
N SER A 436 13.43 -26.70 -10.70
CA SER A 436 14.36 -27.30 -11.66
C SER A 436 13.69 -27.72 -12.96
N THR A 437 12.52 -28.36 -12.91
CA THR A 437 11.92 -29.04 -14.08
C THR A 437 10.45 -28.72 -14.35
N GLY A 438 9.81 -27.91 -13.50
CA GLY A 438 8.36 -27.72 -13.47
C GLY A 438 7.58 -28.92 -12.88
N GLY A 439 8.29 -29.87 -12.24
CA GLY A 439 7.70 -31.07 -11.64
C GLY A 439 7.47 -32.21 -12.65
N TYR A 440 6.81 -33.28 -12.17
CA TYR A 440 6.65 -34.52 -12.93
C TYR A 440 6.00 -34.34 -14.31
N ALA A 441 5.07 -33.39 -14.43
CA ALA A 441 4.32 -33.12 -15.66
C ALA A 441 5.12 -32.34 -16.71
N LEU A 442 6.11 -31.55 -16.29
CA LEU A 442 6.79 -30.60 -17.16
C LEU A 442 8.26 -30.95 -17.45
N ARG A 443 8.82 -31.96 -16.76
CA ARG A 443 10.23 -32.37 -16.87
C ARG A 443 10.69 -32.77 -18.27
N ALA A 444 9.76 -33.21 -19.12
CA ALA A 444 10.03 -33.63 -20.50
C ALA A 444 10.25 -32.46 -21.47
N TYR A 445 9.95 -31.22 -21.06
CA TYR A 445 10.10 -30.05 -21.93
C TYR A 445 11.30 -29.21 -21.50
N ASP A 446 12.27 -29.04 -22.39
CA ASP A 446 13.50 -28.28 -22.15
C ASP A 446 13.28 -26.84 -21.68
N ARG A 447 12.13 -26.24 -22.01
CA ARG A 447 11.74 -24.90 -21.55
C ARG A 447 11.53 -24.81 -20.03
N PHE A 448 11.28 -25.94 -19.37
CA PHE A 448 11.06 -26.01 -17.91
C PHE A 448 12.26 -26.55 -17.14
N GLN A 449 13.32 -27.01 -17.82
CA GLN A 449 14.60 -27.42 -17.23
C GLN A 449 15.45 -26.18 -16.87
N ARG A 450 15.09 -25.49 -15.79
CA ARG A 450 15.66 -24.19 -15.39
C ARG A 450 16.93 -24.33 -14.56
N LEU A 451 17.02 -25.37 -13.72
CA LEU A 451 18.16 -25.64 -12.84
C LEU A 451 18.79 -26.99 -13.16
N VAL A 452 20.09 -27.10 -12.89
CA VAL A 452 20.84 -28.36 -12.95
C VAL A 452 21.54 -28.55 -11.61
N ARG A 453 21.52 -29.79 -11.11
CA ARG A 453 22.27 -30.19 -9.93
C ARG A 453 23.68 -30.61 -10.33
N GLU A 454 24.68 -30.01 -9.70
CA GLU A 454 26.10 -30.31 -9.93
C GLU A 454 26.54 -31.55 -9.13
N SER A 455 27.72 -32.07 -9.44
CA SER A 455 28.28 -33.27 -8.78
C SER A 455 28.56 -33.06 -7.29
N ASP A 456 28.80 -31.82 -6.87
CA ASP A 456 29.00 -31.43 -5.47
C ASP A 456 27.66 -31.23 -4.72
N GLY A 457 26.52 -31.41 -5.39
CA GLY A 457 25.20 -31.30 -4.82
C GLY A 457 24.56 -29.91 -4.91
N ARG A 458 25.29 -28.88 -5.35
CA ARG A 458 24.76 -27.52 -5.54
C ARG A 458 23.85 -27.44 -6.76
N TRP A 459 22.96 -26.45 -6.76
CA TRP A 459 22.07 -26.15 -7.88
C TRP A 459 22.50 -24.88 -8.59
N ARG A 460 22.58 -24.90 -9.91
CA ARG A 460 22.82 -23.70 -10.71
C ARG A 460 21.82 -23.56 -11.84
N LEU A 461 21.78 -22.38 -12.46
CA LEU A 461 21.03 -22.21 -13.70
C LEU A 461 21.55 -23.17 -14.79
N ALA A 462 20.60 -23.78 -15.48
CA ALA A 462 20.86 -24.60 -16.66
C ALA A 462 21.40 -23.75 -17.82
N HIS A 463 20.84 -22.54 -18.00
CA HIS A 463 21.18 -21.62 -19.08
C HIS A 463 20.92 -20.15 -18.71
N PRO A 464 21.77 -19.18 -19.14
CA PRO A 464 21.61 -17.75 -18.84
C PRO A 464 20.26 -17.13 -19.26
N ARG A 465 19.62 -17.69 -20.30
CA ARG A 465 18.27 -17.28 -20.76
C ARG A 465 17.24 -17.25 -19.64
N PHE A 466 17.34 -18.16 -18.67
CA PHE A 466 16.39 -18.24 -17.57
C PHE A 466 16.55 -17.08 -16.58
N ALA A 467 17.76 -16.53 -16.45
CA ALA A 467 17.96 -15.30 -15.69
C ALA A 467 17.28 -14.11 -16.36
N GLN A 468 17.37 -14.00 -17.69
CA GLN A 468 16.67 -12.96 -18.44
C GLN A 468 15.16 -13.10 -18.31
N ALA A 469 14.63 -14.32 -18.48
CA ALA A 469 13.20 -14.59 -18.35
C ALA A 469 12.66 -14.31 -16.93
N HIS A 470 13.42 -14.68 -15.88
CA HIS A 470 13.06 -14.37 -14.50
C HIS A 470 13.01 -12.86 -14.26
N ARG A 471 14.03 -12.11 -14.70
CA ARG A 471 14.10 -10.66 -14.48
C ARG A 471 13.02 -9.86 -15.22
N LEU A 472 12.45 -10.42 -16.30
CA LEU A 472 11.31 -9.83 -17.02
C LEU A 472 9.97 -10.07 -16.32
N ASN A 473 9.85 -11.13 -15.51
CA ASN A 473 8.60 -11.57 -14.89
C ASN A 473 8.64 -11.53 -13.35
N ALA A 474 9.67 -10.93 -12.76
CA ALA A 474 9.81 -10.89 -11.31
C ALA A 474 8.78 -9.95 -10.67
N GLY A 475 7.83 -10.52 -9.94
CA GLY A 475 6.87 -9.81 -9.10
C GLY A 475 5.93 -10.78 -8.40
N ILE A 476 5.19 -10.30 -7.41
CA ILE A 476 4.16 -11.09 -6.69
C ILE A 476 2.75 -10.65 -7.08
N ILE A 477 2.61 -9.41 -7.54
CA ILE A 477 1.33 -8.83 -7.94
C ILE A 477 0.97 -9.45 -9.29
N VAL A 478 -0.10 -10.23 -9.31
CA VAL A 478 -0.70 -10.74 -10.53
C VAL A 478 -1.66 -9.66 -11.03
N ASP A 479 -1.29 -8.97 -12.11
CA ASP A 479 -2.18 -8.02 -12.76
C ASP A 479 -3.32 -8.78 -13.44
N GLN A 480 -4.54 -8.26 -13.32
CA GLN A 480 -5.63 -8.72 -14.17
C GLN A 480 -5.37 -8.25 -15.61
N PRO A 481 -5.67 -9.09 -16.62
CA PRO A 481 -5.57 -8.68 -18.02
C PRO A 481 -6.32 -7.36 -18.27
N ALA A 482 -5.65 -6.44 -18.97
CA ALA A 482 -6.17 -5.10 -19.22
C ALA A 482 -5.89 -4.66 -20.66
N VAL A 483 -6.81 -3.87 -21.20
CA VAL A 483 -6.81 -3.35 -22.57
C VAL A 483 -6.56 -1.85 -22.53
N ASP A 484 -5.73 -1.33 -23.45
CA ASP A 484 -5.43 0.10 -23.54
C ASP A 484 -6.64 0.90 -24.03
N VAL A 485 -6.94 2.05 -23.42
CA VAL A 485 -7.94 3.01 -23.93
C VAL A 485 -7.22 4.19 -24.58
N ARG A 486 -7.50 4.44 -25.86
CA ARG A 486 -6.80 5.44 -26.67
C ARG A 486 -7.74 6.23 -27.57
N PHE A 487 -7.44 7.50 -27.79
CA PHE A 487 -8.02 8.24 -28.90
C PHE A 487 -7.43 7.77 -30.24
N ALA A 488 -8.15 8.00 -31.34
CA ALA A 488 -7.68 7.69 -32.69
C ALA A 488 -6.36 8.40 -33.07
N ASN A 489 -6.03 9.51 -32.41
CA ASN A 489 -4.75 10.21 -32.57
C ASN A 489 -3.58 9.59 -31.78
N GLY A 490 -3.79 8.43 -31.15
CA GLY A 490 -2.77 7.68 -30.40
C GLY A 490 -2.62 8.08 -28.93
N ARG A 491 -3.27 9.17 -28.47
CA ARG A 491 -3.21 9.60 -27.06
C ARG A 491 -3.84 8.55 -26.14
N LYS A 492 -3.05 8.02 -25.21
CA LYS A 492 -3.49 7.02 -24.22
C LYS A 492 -4.17 7.69 -23.03
N LEU A 493 -5.38 7.24 -22.72
CA LEU A 493 -6.13 7.67 -21.55
C LEU A 493 -5.81 6.80 -20.32
N GLY A 494 -5.61 5.50 -20.53
CA GLY A 494 -5.39 4.56 -19.45
C GLY A 494 -5.60 3.12 -19.88
N THR A 495 -5.99 2.27 -18.93
CA THR A 495 -6.33 0.86 -19.16
C THR A 495 -7.62 0.46 -18.47
N VAL A 496 -8.35 -0.47 -19.09
CA VAL A 496 -9.58 -1.08 -18.60
C VAL A 496 -9.40 -2.58 -18.48
N GLU A 497 -10.03 -3.25 -17.51
CA GLU A 497 -10.01 -4.72 -17.43
C GLU A 497 -10.60 -5.35 -18.71
N GLU A 498 -9.97 -6.43 -19.16
CA GLU A 498 -10.36 -7.15 -20.38
C GLU A 498 -11.80 -7.64 -20.32
N ILE A 499 -12.27 -8.09 -19.14
CA ILE A 499 -13.65 -8.57 -18.95
C ILE A 499 -14.67 -7.48 -19.29
N PHE A 500 -14.45 -6.23 -18.84
CA PHE A 500 -15.32 -5.12 -19.20
C PHE A 500 -15.20 -4.78 -20.69
N ALA A 501 -13.98 -4.72 -21.21
CA ALA A 501 -13.76 -4.44 -22.63
C ALA A 501 -14.48 -5.46 -23.53
N ALA A 502 -14.55 -6.73 -23.13
CA ALA A 502 -15.25 -7.78 -23.84
C ALA A 502 -16.78 -7.61 -23.87
N THR A 503 -17.36 -6.78 -22.98
CA THR A 503 -18.79 -6.47 -22.99
C THR A 503 -19.18 -5.35 -23.96
N LEU A 504 -18.21 -4.61 -24.50
CA LEU A 504 -18.45 -3.44 -25.34
C LEU A 504 -18.53 -3.79 -26.83
N SER A 505 -19.35 -3.03 -27.56
CA SER A 505 -19.43 -3.03 -29.02
C SER A 505 -19.19 -1.63 -29.59
N PRO A 506 -18.68 -1.49 -30.83
CA PRO A 506 -18.58 -0.18 -31.48
C PRO A 506 -19.90 0.60 -31.44
N GLY A 507 -19.86 1.84 -30.97
CA GLY A 507 -21.03 2.68 -30.70
C GLY A 507 -21.43 2.75 -29.22
N ASP A 508 -21.00 1.80 -28.40
CA ASP A 508 -21.23 1.83 -26.95
C ASP A 508 -20.46 2.98 -26.31
N ARG A 509 -21.03 3.49 -25.21
CA ARG A 509 -20.46 4.63 -24.49
C ARG A 509 -20.14 4.26 -23.06
N PHE A 510 -18.95 4.61 -22.62
CA PHE A 510 -18.53 4.41 -21.24
C PHE A 510 -17.80 5.63 -20.67
N PHE A 511 -17.91 5.83 -19.36
CA PHE A 511 -17.24 6.92 -18.67
C PHE A 511 -15.85 6.49 -18.20
N PHE A 512 -14.82 7.27 -18.51
CA PHE A 512 -13.45 6.97 -18.10
C PHE A 512 -12.58 8.21 -18.13
N SER A 513 -11.67 8.34 -17.16
CA SER A 513 -10.77 9.48 -17.03
C SER A 513 -11.53 10.82 -16.95
N GLY A 514 -12.68 10.84 -16.28
CA GLY A 514 -13.51 12.04 -16.13
C GLY A 514 -14.26 12.48 -17.38
N MET A 515 -14.40 11.63 -18.41
CA MET A 515 -15.06 11.96 -19.68
C MET A 515 -15.97 10.83 -20.15
N SER A 516 -17.04 11.19 -20.87
CA SER A 516 -17.85 10.24 -21.63
C SER A 516 -17.14 9.92 -22.97
N LEU A 517 -16.93 8.63 -23.23
CA LEU A 517 -16.22 8.10 -24.38
C LEU A 517 -17.14 7.18 -25.18
N GLU A 518 -17.10 7.27 -26.51
CA GLU A 518 -17.76 6.33 -27.42
C GLU A 518 -16.72 5.42 -28.06
N LEU A 519 -16.95 4.11 -28.00
CA LEU A 519 -16.10 3.10 -28.63
C LEU A 519 -16.24 3.18 -30.15
N VAL A 520 -15.15 3.45 -30.85
CA VAL A 520 -15.10 3.49 -32.31
C VAL A 520 -14.66 2.15 -32.86
N ARG A 521 -13.64 1.54 -32.25
CA ARG A 521 -13.09 0.24 -32.68
C ARG A 521 -12.43 -0.46 -31.50
N GLN A 522 -12.53 -1.79 -31.46
CA GLN A 522 -11.83 -2.64 -30.50
C GLN A 522 -10.87 -3.60 -31.21
N THR A 523 -9.76 -3.88 -30.56
CA THR A 523 -8.81 -4.95 -30.90
C THR A 523 -8.49 -5.73 -29.62
N GLU A 524 -7.70 -6.80 -29.71
CA GLU A 524 -7.24 -7.55 -28.53
C GLU A 524 -6.43 -6.68 -27.55
N ALA A 525 -5.68 -5.70 -28.05
CA ALA A 525 -4.77 -4.89 -27.23
C ALA A 525 -5.33 -3.51 -26.84
N GLU A 526 -6.27 -2.95 -27.62
CA GLU A 526 -6.74 -1.57 -27.44
C GLU A 526 -8.22 -1.33 -27.80
N LEU A 527 -8.83 -0.40 -27.07
CA LEU A 527 -10.08 0.29 -27.36
C LEU A 527 -9.78 1.67 -27.94
N ILE A 528 -10.17 1.90 -29.18
CA ILE A 528 -10.10 3.20 -29.85
C ILE A 528 -11.40 3.95 -29.62
N VAL A 529 -11.33 5.12 -28.99
CA VAL A 529 -12.48 5.91 -28.55
C VAL A 529 -12.49 7.32 -29.13
N ARG A 530 -13.66 7.98 -29.06
CA ARG A 530 -13.85 9.43 -29.26
C ARG A 530 -14.63 10.03 -28.10
N ALA A 531 -14.47 11.33 -27.85
CA ALA A 531 -15.26 12.03 -26.84
C ALA A 531 -16.75 12.06 -27.24
N SER A 532 -17.63 11.94 -26.25
CA SER A 532 -19.08 12.01 -26.42
C SER A 532 -19.70 12.93 -25.37
N SER A 533 -20.80 13.58 -25.71
CA SER A 533 -21.64 14.35 -24.78
C SER A 533 -22.86 13.56 -24.28
N LYS A 534 -23.05 12.34 -24.78
CA LYS A 534 -24.21 11.49 -24.44
C LYS A 534 -23.92 10.65 -23.18
N SER A 535 -25.00 10.23 -22.52
CA SER A 535 -24.95 9.33 -21.38
C SER A 535 -24.15 8.06 -21.69
N ALA A 536 -23.38 7.63 -20.71
CA ALA A 536 -22.39 6.56 -20.81
C ALA A 536 -22.49 5.65 -19.59
N GLN A 537 -22.27 4.35 -19.79
CA GLN A 537 -22.22 3.39 -18.69
C GLN A 537 -20.90 3.52 -17.93
N ILE A 538 -20.90 3.23 -16.64
CA ILE A 538 -19.67 3.23 -15.85
C ILE A 538 -19.05 1.83 -15.93
N PRO A 539 -17.75 1.73 -16.22
CA PRO A 539 -17.07 0.45 -16.24
C PRO A 539 -17.24 -0.32 -14.93
N SER A 540 -17.80 -1.52 -15.02
CA SER A 540 -17.80 -2.45 -13.90
C SER A 540 -16.42 -3.09 -13.80
N TRP A 541 -15.63 -2.65 -12.84
CA TRP A 541 -14.39 -3.33 -12.50
C TRP A 541 -14.69 -4.53 -11.60
N GLY A 542 -14.19 -5.70 -12.00
CA GLY A 542 -14.15 -6.91 -11.21
C GLY A 542 -13.14 -6.85 -10.06
N GLY A 543 -12.51 -5.69 -9.85
CA GLY A 543 -11.71 -5.39 -8.66
C GLY A 543 -12.38 -5.93 -7.40
N THR A 544 -11.62 -6.70 -6.64
CA THR A 544 -12.06 -7.42 -5.43
C THR A 544 -12.92 -6.52 -4.56
N ARG A 545 -14.23 -6.81 -4.47
CA ARG A 545 -15.09 -6.20 -3.45
C ARG A 545 -14.44 -6.52 -2.11
N MET A 546 -13.98 -5.48 -1.43
CA MET A 546 -13.24 -5.66 -0.19
C MET A 546 -14.21 -6.17 0.87
N ALA A 547 -13.86 -7.29 1.49
CA ALA A 547 -14.59 -7.77 2.65
C ALA A 547 -14.39 -6.81 3.83
N MET A 548 -15.44 -6.66 4.63
CA MET A 548 -15.35 -6.00 5.93
C MET A 548 -14.45 -6.82 6.86
N SER A 549 -13.68 -6.14 7.71
CA SER A 549 -12.87 -6.82 8.73
C SER A 549 -13.75 -7.63 9.69
N THR A 550 -13.23 -8.75 10.21
CA THR A 550 -13.98 -9.59 11.16
C THR A 550 -14.38 -8.83 12.42
N HIS A 551 -13.57 -7.84 12.80
CA HIS A 551 -13.82 -7.00 13.96
C HIS A 551 -15.01 -6.05 13.73
N LEU A 552 -15.02 -5.31 12.61
CA LEU A 552 -16.17 -4.48 12.23
C LEU A 552 -17.43 -5.31 12.02
N ALA A 553 -17.31 -6.51 11.41
CA ALA A 553 -18.42 -7.43 11.26
C ALA A 553 -19.03 -7.83 12.61
N GLY A 554 -18.21 -7.99 13.65
CA GLY A 554 -18.67 -8.22 15.02
C GLY A 554 -19.55 -7.09 15.55
N ARG A 555 -19.10 -5.83 15.40
CA ARG A 555 -19.85 -4.63 15.80
C ARG A 555 -21.17 -4.48 15.04
N VAL A 556 -21.16 -4.70 13.72
CA VAL A 556 -22.39 -4.69 12.90
C VAL A 556 -23.39 -5.74 13.37
N ARG A 557 -22.93 -6.97 13.66
CA ARG A 557 -23.81 -8.02 14.21
C ARG A 557 -24.40 -7.63 15.56
N GLN A 558 -23.66 -6.91 16.40
CA GLN A 558 -24.20 -6.37 17.65
C GLN A 558 -25.29 -5.32 17.39
N PHE A 559 -25.08 -4.39 16.45
CA PHE A 559 -26.13 -3.42 16.09
C PHE A 559 -27.40 -4.08 15.56
N LEU A 560 -27.28 -5.12 14.75
CA LEU A 560 -28.43 -5.88 14.25
C LEU A 560 -29.21 -6.56 15.39
N ALA A 561 -28.51 -7.02 16.43
CA ALA A 561 -29.10 -7.80 17.50
C ALA A 561 -29.59 -6.99 18.71
N ASP A 562 -29.15 -5.72 18.85
CA ASP A 562 -29.49 -4.86 19.99
C ASP A 562 -30.28 -3.62 19.55
N PRO A 563 -31.63 -3.67 19.60
CA PRO A 563 -32.49 -2.52 19.30
C PRO A 563 -32.23 -1.29 20.17
N ALA A 564 -31.62 -1.45 21.36
CA ALA A 564 -31.29 -0.31 22.21
C ALA A 564 -30.25 0.62 21.56
N GLN A 565 -29.47 0.14 20.59
CA GLN A 565 -28.49 0.95 19.85
C GLN A 565 -29.11 1.79 18.72
N TRP A 566 -30.35 1.51 18.31
CA TRP A 566 -30.89 2.03 17.05
C TRP A 566 -31.23 3.53 17.09
N HIS A 567 -31.37 4.11 18.27
CA HIS A 567 -31.54 5.55 18.48
C HIS A 567 -30.37 6.38 17.93
N ARG A 568 -29.23 5.75 17.66
CA ARG A 568 -28.02 6.35 17.11
C ARG A 568 -28.06 6.50 15.58
N PHE A 569 -29.02 5.84 14.91
CA PHE A 569 -29.15 5.85 13.46
C PHE A 569 -30.21 6.85 12.98
N PRO A 570 -30.13 7.33 11.73
CA PRO A 570 -31.21 8.06 11.10
C PRO A 570 -32.53 7.30 11.17
N SER A 571 -33.64 8.03 11.23
CA SER A 571 -34.98 7.44 11.44
C SER A 571 -35.35 6.37 10.41
N ASP A 572 -34.87 6.51 9.18
CA ASP A 572 -35.17 5.60 8.08
C ASP A 572 -34.28 4.33 8.07
N VAL A 573 -33.07 4.39 8.65
CA VAL A 573 -32.25 3.21 8.97
C VAL A 573 -32.89 2.44 10.12
N HIS A 574 -33.38 3.15 11.14
CA HIS A 574 -34.13 2.55 12.23
C HIS A 574 -35.42 1.87 11.74
N GLU A 575 -36.22 2.56 10.91
CA GLU A 575 -37.43 2.00 10.28
C GLU A 575 -37.11 0.71 9.50
N TRP A 576 -36.01 0.71 8.75
CA TRP A 576 -35.55 -0.46 8.01
C TRP A 576 -35.20 -1.65 8.90
N LEU A 577 -34.48 -1.43 10.01
CA LEU A 577 -34.16 -2.48 10.97
C LEU A 577 -35.42 -3.04 11.66
N ALA A 578 -36.35 -2.15 12.03
CA ALA A 578 -37.63 -2.54 12.60
C ALA A 578 -38.48 -3.36 11.62
N MET A 579 -38.43 -3.05 10.32
CA MET A 579 -39.13 -3.79 9.27
C MET A 579 -38.70 -5.26 9.22
N GLN A 580 -37.41 -5.54 9.44
CA GLN A 580 -36.89 -6.92 9.48
C GLN A 580 -37.58 -7.74 10.58
N ALA A 581 -37.84 -7.15 11.75
CA ALA A 581 -38.57 -7.80 12.84
C ALA A 581 -40.06 -8.01 12.55
N VAL A 582 -40.63 -7.30 11.56
CA VAL A 582 -42.01 -7.49 11.08
C VAL A 582 -42.09 -8.63 10.06
N ARG A 583 -41.11 -8.74 9.16
CA ARG A 583 -41.10 -9.75 8.10
C ARG A 583 -40.51 -11.09 8.51
N SER A 584 -39.62 -11.08 9.49
CA SER A 584 -38.80 -12.22 9.88
C SER A 584 -38.23 -11.98 11.29
N VAL A 585 -37.01 -12.42 11.55
CA VAL A 585 -36.27 -12.24 12.79
C VAL A 585 -34.94 -11.55 12.52
N LEU A 586 -34.39 -10.86 13.52
CA LEU A 586 -33.01 -10.39 13.50
C LEU A 586 -32.09 -11.43 14.14
N PRO A 587 -31.02 -11.89 13.46
CA PRO A 587 -30.13 -12.90 14.01
C PRO A 587 -29.36 -12.35 15.21
N ARG A 588 -29.17 -13.18 16.23
CA ARG A 588 -28.22 -12.89 17.32
C ARG A 588 -26.77 -12.94 16.81
N PRO A 589 -25.81 -12.41 17.59
CA PRO A 589 -24.41 -12.75 17.65
C PRO A 589 -23.98 -13.80 16.66
N ASP A 590 -24.04 -14.99 17.19
CA ASP A 590 -23.61 -16.31 16.79
C ASP A 590 -24.58 -17.07 15.87
N GLN A 591 -25.63 -16.43 15.36
CA GLN A 591 -26.65 -17.09 14.56
C GLN A 591 -26.55 -16.74 13.06
N LEU A 592 -26.83 -17.72 12.22
CA LEU A 592 -27.06 -17.54 10.79
C LEU A 592 -28.58 -17.62 10.55
N LEU A 593 -29.15 -16.56 9.97
CA LEU A 593 -30.54 -16.56 9.52
C LEU A 593 -30.61 -17.01 8.06
N ILE A 594 -31.48 -17.99 7.78
CA ILE A 594 -31.80 -18.46 6.43
C ILE A 594 -33.24 -18.07 6.14
N GLU A 595 -33.44 -17.24 5.12
CA GLU A 595 -34.77 -16.81 4.68
C GLU A 595 -35.04 -17.35 3.28
N THR A 596 -36.28 -17.79 3.04
CA THR A 596 -36.74 -18.28 1.75
C THR A 596 -37.93 -17.47 1.28
N PHE A 597 -37.84 -16.93 0.07
CA PHE A 597 -38.90 -16.14 -0.55
C PHE A 597 -39.01 -16.47 -2.05
N PRO A 598 -40.18 -16.28 -2.69
CA PRO A 598 -40.33 -16.47 -4.13
C PRO A 598 -39.40 -15.55 -4.94
N HIS A 599 -38.85 -16.04 -6.06
CA HIS A 599 -37.84 -15.30 -6.84
C HIS A 599 -38.37 -14.00 -7.47
N GLU A 600 -39.68 -13.89 -7.71
CA GLU A 600 -40.33 -12.73 -8.36
C GLU A 600 -41.42 -12.06 -7.50
N GLY A 601 -41.48 -12.36 -6.20
CA GLY A 601 -42.53 -11.88 -5.29
C GLY A 601 -43.60 -12.93 -5.01
#